data_AF-A0A956IT18-F1
#
_entry.id   AF-A0A956IT18-F1
#
_cell.length_a   1.000
_cell.length_b   1.000
_cell.length_c   1.000
_cell.angle_alpha   90.00
_cell.angle_beta   90.00
_cell.angle_gamma   90.00
#
_symmetry.space_group_name_H-M   'P 1'
#
loop_
_entity.id
_entity.type
_entity.pdbx_description
1 polymer ?
#
loop_
_entity_poly.entity_id
_entity_poly.type
_entity_poly.pdbx_seq_one_letter_code
_entity_poly.pdbx_strand_id
1 'polypeptide(L)'
;MIPLVVVGGLELPASARAAWLAESLDPNRYQDWPEETPLIRGESSGAFDTVGDLLGALPELEAPAFFELTADGLRCFLTPDAAEDLSQDIATALRLAERHGGQGLVAFVAFTEEVACVLPVGEGTGLDAPTWMPAAEVLGVEVIALPFISVMDYIKALGANPDLTRDQFLAERRGLGLRPLQEQPLHQNLLKRLAGIDPAEMHRAMHEGEVADIEGKPLSKTHADPESLSKAIEAATPAVRAAAIELLSLLDPDTTTEHAVELLKDPSRQVRRHAVMALGNAPTDMAFEHLLELDQGSLDDDPVLQGILREAIEKSEAPSADERVLARIREHAKEEPWDDAKRGTAERTTLTRRAALALEHAAARLGHKVAPALQNWFEKHPHEEFRRAAAQALVESQADLTPKQQEAIQLALMGMGKGANQDEARRLAILGVPRGDYSGGLMRFQDIDAKQLASLVDEGFAHPEMAQNEAPPISLFLEWMQRHPELKAGGYLIPPSRPDYRLSLDTLTLDDLEGVPRERREELEELFEALGETATNVEPEGYALRRWWT
;
A
#
# COMPACT_ATOMS: atom_id res chain seq x y z
N MET A 1 1.66 10.93 -5.40
CA MET A 1 2.53 12.11 -5.64
C MET A 1 3.00 12.53 -4.25
N ILE A 2 4.27 12.36 -3.92
CA ILE A 2 4.71 12.52 -2.53
C ILE A 2 5.16 13.98 -2.35
N PRO A 3 4.46 14.79 -1.52
CA PRO A 3 4.81 16.19 -1.32
C PRO A 3 6.10 16.32 -0.52
N LEU A 4 6.94 17.27 -0.90
CA LEU A 4 8.03 17.77 -0.06
C LEU A 4 7.55 19.04 0.64
N VAL A 5 7.67 19.12 1.96
CA VAL A 5 7.33 20.33 2.71
C VAL A 5 8.59 21.14 2.96
N VAL A 6 8.62 22.36 2.43
CA VAL A 6 9.68 23.35 2.66
C VAL A 6 9.07 24.52 3.43
N VAL A 7 9.19 24.50 4.75
CA VAL A 7 8.69 25.59 5.57
C VAL A 7 9.68 26.75 5.48
N GLY A 8 9.25 27.84 4.85
CA GLY A 8 9.96 29.12 4.90
C GLY A 8 9.97 29.69 6.32
N GLY A 9 10.62 30.85 6.51
CA GLY A 9 10.67 31.48 7.83
C GLY A 9 9.26 31.89 8.30
N LEU A 10 8.81 31.32 9.40
CA LEU A 10 7.65 31.79 10.16
C LEU A 10 8.16 32.58 11.36
N GLU A 11 7.99 33.90 11.38
CA GLU A 11 8.29 34.73 12.53
C GLU A 11 7.14 34.73 13.53
N LEU A 12 7.44 34.60 14.83
CA LEU A 12 6.43 34.61 15.88
C LEU A 12 6.86 35.54 17.03
N PRO A 13 5.99 36.44 17.51
CA PRO A 13 6.32 37.28 18.66
C PRO A 13 6.72 36.42 19.87
N ALA A 14 7.86 36.74 20.50
CA ALA A 14 8.37 35.98 21.64
C ALA A 14 7.34 35.83 22.78
N SER A 15 6.47 36.83 22.97
CA SER A 15 5.39 36.82 23.96
C SER A 15 4.25 35.85 23.63
N ALA A 16 4.09 35.45 22.37
CA ALA A 16 3.00 34.60 21.88
C ALA A 16 3.42 33.13 21.72
N ARG A 17 4.73 32.85 21.70
CA ARG A 17 5.28 31.49 21.51
C ARG A 17 4.75 30.46 22.51
N ALA A 18 4.71 30.80 23.79
CA ALA A 18 4.22 29.86 24.80
C ALA A 18 2.72 29.54 24.64
N ALA A 19 1.93 30.51 24.18
CA ALA A 19 0.51 30.32 23.91
C ALA A 19 0.29 29.47 22.65
N TRP A 20 1.05 29.73 21.59
CA TRP A 20 1.02 28.94 20.35
C TRP A 20 1.40 27.47 20.58
N LEU A 21 2.48 27.20 21.32
CA LEU A 21 2.89 25.83 21.64
C LEU A 21 1.83 25.06 22.46
N ALA A 22 0.98 25.77 23.22
CA ALA A 22 -0.09 25.17 24.00
C ALA A 22 -1.41 24.99 23.21
N GLU A 23 -1.49 25.44 21.95
CA GLU A 23 -2.69 25.26 21.13
C GLU A 23 -2.90 23.79 20.79
N SER A 24 -4.16 23.37 20.84
CA SER A 24 -4.55 22.00 20.50
C SER A 24 -4.58 21.78 18.98
N LEU A 25 -3.94 20.69 18.56
CA LEU A 25 -3.99 20.19 17.19
C LEU A 25 -5.24 19.32 17.03
N ASP A 26 -6.37 19.97 16.80
CA ASP A 26 -7.59 19.26 16.39
C ASP A 26 -7.59 19.13 14.86
N PRO A 27 -7.38 17.93 14.30
CA PRO A 27 -7.29 17.73 12.86
C PRO A 27 -8.62 17.98 12.13
N ASN A 28 -9.75 17.96 12.85
CA ASN A 28 -11.06 18.27 12.30
C ASN A 28 -11.36 19.78 12.29
N ARG A 29 -10.51 20.60 12.91
CA ARG A 29 -10.78 22.03 13.14
C ARG A 29 -10.72 22.88 11.87
N TYR A 30 -10.14 22.35 10.79
CA TYR A 30 -9.94 23.05 9.53
C TYR A 30 -10.47 22.24 8.33
N GLN A 31 -11.73 21.81 8.39
CA GLN A 31 -12.46 21.25 7.25
C GLN A 31 -12.67 22.27 6.10
N ASP A 32 -12.37 23.55 6.33
CA ASP A 32 -12.43 24.65 5.36
C ASP A 32 -11.20 24.69 4.41
N TRP A 33 -10.34 23.67 4.44
CA TRP A 33 -9.19 23.59 3.55
C TRP A 33 -9.65 23.58 2.09
N PRO A 34 -9.13 24.48 1.21
CA PRO A 34 -9.54 24.53 -0.19
C PRO A 34 -9.39 23.16 -0.84
N GLU A 35 -10.45 22.66 -1.46
CA GLU A 35 -10.44 21.34 -2.13
C GLU A 35 -9.35 21.26 -3.21
N GLU A 36 -8.95 22.42 -3.74
CA GLU A 36 -7.91 22.57 -4.76
C GLU A 36 -6.47 22.49 -4.22
N THR A 37 -6.28 22.21 -2.93
CA THR A 37 -4.94 22.02 -2.30
C THR A 37 -4.74 20.61 -1.74
N PRO A 38 -4.80 19.56 -2.58
CA PRO A 38 -4.83 18.16 -2.16
C PRO A 38 -3.52 17.66 -1.54
N LEU A 39 -2.40 18.36 -1.75
CA LEU A 39 -1.07 17.98 -1.23
C LEU A 39 -0.98 17.97 0.30
N ILE A 40 -1.99 18.48 1.01
CA ILE A 40 -1.93 18.76 2.45
C ILE A 40 -2.82 17.81 3.26
N ARG A 41 -3.81 17.16 2.61
CA ARG A 41 -4.66 16.15 3.24
C ARG A 41 -3.92 14.81 3.36
N GLY A 42 -2.94 14.76 4.26
CA GLY A 42 -2.36 13.51 4.75
C GLY A 42 -3.35 12.79 5.66
N GLU A 43 -3.11 11.51 5.95
CA GLU A 43 -3.82 10.80 7.02
C GLU A 43 -3.38 11.42 8.34
N SER A 44 -4.19 12.33 8.91
CA SER A 44 -3.86 12.88 10.24
C SER A 44 -3.77 11.74 11.22
N SER A 45 -2.58 11.57 11.81
CA SER A 45 -2.36 10.54 12.82
C SER A 45 -3.13 10.83 14.11
N GLY A 46 -3.58 12.08 14.33
CA GLY A 46 -4.09 12.54 15.61
C GLY A 46 -3.11 12.28 16.76
N ALA A 47 -1.82 12.10 16.46
CA ALA A 47 -0.83 11.60 17.41
C ALA A 47 -0.32 12.65 18.39
N PHE A 48 -0.66 13.93 18.16
CA PHE A 48 -0.18 15.06 18.95
C PHE A 48 -1.36 15.87 19.48
N ASP A 49 -1.42 16.05 20.79
CA ASP A 49 -2.48 16.81 21.44
C ASP A 49 -2.30 18.32 21.23
N THR A 50 -1.05 18.78 21.17
CA THR A 50 -0.68 20.20 21.04
C THR A 50 0.39 20.47 19.99
N VAL A 51 0.49 21.74 19.57
CA VAL A 51 1.59 22.22 18.69
C VAL A 51 2.95 21.92 19.34
N GLY A 52 3.08 22.08 20.65
CA GLY A 52 4.30 21.79 21.39
C GLY A 52 4.70 20.32 21.32
N ASP A 53 3.73 19.40 21.42
CA ASP A 53 3.98 17.96 21.32
C ASP A 53 4.46 17.59 19.91
N LEU A 54 3.80 18.10 18.88
CA LEU A 54 4.22 17.93 17.49
C LEU A 54 5.65 18.44 17.29
N LEU A 55 5.93 19.69 17.62
CA LEU A 55 7.25 20.29 17.40
C LEU A 55 8.35 19.65 18.25
N GLY A 56 8.00 19.13 19.44
CA GLY A 56 8.91 18.40 20.32
C GLY A 56 9.27 17.01 19.79
N ALA A 57 8.36 16.38 19.05
CA ALA A 57 8.58 15.06 18.44
C ALA A 57 9.32 15.14 17.09
N LEU A 58 9.30 16.29 16.40
CA LEU A 58 9.95 16.45 15.08
C LEU A 58 11.44 16.02 15.05
N PRO A 59 12.28 16.32 16.07
CA PRO A 59 13.67 15.85 16.11
C PRO A 59 13.83 14.33 16.29
N GLU A 60 12.78 13.63 16.74
CA GLU A 60 12.78 12.19 17.01
C GLU A 60 12.22 11.37 15.84
N LEU A 61 11.73 12.03 14.78
CA LEU A 61 11.20 11.36 13.59
C LEU A 61 12.30 10.59 12.86
N GLU A 62 11.95 9.41 12.33
CA GLU A 62 12.89 8.48 11.70
C GLU A 62 13.50 8.98 10.37
N ALA A 63 13.06 10.13 9.83
CA ALA A 63 13.53 10.68 8.56
C ALA A 63 14.32 11.99 8.73
N PRO A 64 15.26 12.34 7.82
CA PRO A 64 16.05 13.57 7.91
C PRO A 64 15.19 14.82 7.69
N ALA A 65 14.54 15.27 8.76
CA ALA A 65 13.91 16.58 8.84
C ALA A 65 14.91 17.58 9.42
N PHE A 66 15.19 18.68 8.71
CA PHE A 66 15.87 19.81 9.34
C PHE A 66 14.81 20.63 10.07
N PHE A 67 14.98 20.83 11.36
CA PHE A 67 14.06 21.61 12.17
C PHE A 67 14.84 22.60 13.04
N GLU A 68 14.55 23.88 12.88
CA GLU A 68 15.14 24.93 13.69
C GLU A 68 14.05 25.89 14.17
N LEU A 69 13.74 25.81 15.46
CA LEU A 69 12.87 26.77 16.14
C LEU A 69 13.74 27.82 16.83
N THR A 70 14.02 28.91 16.12
CA THR A 70 14.84 30.03 16.58
C THR A 70 14.06 30.98 17.50
N ALA A 71 14.74 32.00 18.03
CA ALA A 71 14.06 33.11 18.72
C ALA A 71 13.15 33.90 17.78
N ASP A 72 13.52 33.96 16.51
CA ASP A 72 12.83 34.69 15.44
C ASP A 72 11.83 33.80 14.70
N GLY A 73 11.59 32.57 15.18
CA GLY A 73 10.51 31.70 14.73
C GLY A 73 10.97 30.40 14.07
N LEU A 74 10.12 29.79 13.24
CA LEU A 74 10.23 28.40 12.78
C LEU A 74 10.81 28.28 11.37
N ARG A 75 11.76 27.37 11.20
CA ARG A 75 12.25 26.87 9.90
C ARG A 75 12.23 25.36 9.92
N CYS A 76 11.63 24.73 8.91
CA CYS A 76 11.76 23.28 8.79
C CYS A 76 11.71 22.76 7.37
N PHE A 77 12.28 21.58 7.20
CA PHE A 77 12.30 20.79 5.99
C PHE A 77 11.89 19.38 6.38
N LEU A 78 10.90 18.82 5.69
CA LEU A 78 10.46 17.44 5.91
C LEU A 78 10.79 16.61 4.68
N THR A 79 11.23 15.38 4.91
CA THR A 79 11.28 14.36 3.85
C THR A 79 9.87 14.03 3.34
N PRO A 80 9.75 13.46 2.13
CA PRO A 80 8.48 12.98 1.59
C PRO A 80 7.68 12.09 2.56
N ASP A 81 8.32 11.14 3.23
CA ASP A 81 7.65 10.21 4.16
C ASP A 81 7.10 10.95 5.40
N ALA A 82 7.94 11.76 6.06
CA ALA A 82 7.50 12.61 7.18
C ALA A 82 6.43 13.65 6.77
N ALA A 83 6.43 14.10 5.51
CA ALA A 83 5.40 14.98 4.99
C ALA A 83 4.07 14.25 4.79
N GLU A 84 4.07 13.00 4.33
CA GLU A 84 2.86 12.19 4.20
C GLU A 84 2.16 11.99 5.55
N ASP A 85 2.93 11.72 6.60
CA ASP A 85 2.43 11.46 7.95
C ASP A 85 2.02 12.74 8.71
N LEU A 86 2.69 13.88 8.46
CA LEU A 86 2.58 15.07 9.31
C LEU A 86 2.13 16.34 8.59
N SER A 87 1.90 16.31 7.28
CA SER A 87 1.53 17.53 6.52
C SER A 87 0.32 18.24 7.11
N GLN A 88 -0.68 17.49 7.54
CA GLN A 88 -1.93 18.03 8.09
C GLN A 88 -1.70 18.68 9.46
N ASP A 89 -0.95 18.02 10.34
CA ASP A 89 -0.69 18.51 11.71
C ASP A 89 0.24 19.74 11.68
N ILE A 90 1.23 19.75 10.78
CA ILE A 90 2.14 20.89 10.58
C ILE A 90 1.41 22.06 9.92
N ALA A 91 0.60 21.83 8.91
CA ALA A 91 -0.23 22.87 8.31
C ALA A 91 -1.19 23.51 9.33
N THR A 92 -1.76 22.69 10.22
CA THR A 92 -2.62 23.12 11.33
C THR A 92 -1.83 23.98 12.33
N ALA A 93 -0.66 23.51 12.76
CA ALA A 93 0.23 24.25 13.65
C ALA A 93 0.61 25.64 13.08
N LEU A 94 0.92 25.70 11.78
CA LEU A 94 1.30 26.93 11.10
C LEU A 94 0.14 27.93 11.00
N ARG A 95 -1.10 27.49 10.73
CA ARG A 95 -2.28 28.37 10.80
C ARG A 95 -2.57 28.86 12.21
N LEU A 96 -2.35 28.04 13.23
CA LEU A 96 -2.51 28.47 14.61
C LEU A 96 -1.52 29.60 14.96
N ALA A 97 -0.33 29.62 14.34
CA ALA A 97 0.64 30.69 14.54
C ALA A 97 0.10 32.07 14.12
N GLU A 98 -0.69 32.15 13.05
CA GLU A 98 -1.31 33.41 12.59
C GLU A 98 -2.16 34.07 13.68
N ARG A 99 -2.95 33.28 14.42
CA ARG A 99 -3.79 33.79 15.54
C ARG A 99 -2.96 34.41 16.66
N HIS A 100 -1.72 33.97 16.77
CA HIS A 100 -0.73 34.44 17.74
C HIS A 100 0.18 35.53 17.16
N GLY A 101 -0.21 36.13 16.03
CA GLY A 101 0.52 37.20 15.37
C GLY A 101 1.76 36.72 14.61
N GLY A 102 1.81 35.42 14.27
CA GLY A 102 2.86 34.85 13.44
C GLY A 102 2.78 35.36 12.00
N GLN A 103 3.92 35.64 11.41
CA GLN A 103 4.05 36.16 10.05
C GLN A 103 5.07 35.35 9.25
N GLY A 104 4.73 34.88 8.06
CA GLY A 104 5.68 34.12 7.25
C GLY A 104 5.10 33.47 6.00
N LEU A 105 5.96 32.77 5.28
CA LEU A 105 5.59 32.00 4.09
C LEU A 105 5.93 30.52 4.31
N VAL A 106 4.97 29.66 3.98
CA VAL A 106 5.14 28.21 4.02
C VAL A 106 4.98 27.68 2.61
N ALA A 107 5.92 26.86 2.13
CA ALA A 107 5.87 26.30 0.79
C ALA A 107 5.73 24.78 0.81
N PHE A 108 4.77 24.27 0.04
CA PHE A 108 4.62 22.85 -0.25
C PHE A 108 5.07 22.63 -1.69
N VAL A 109 6.12 21.83 -1.89
CA VAL A 109 6.77 21.62 -3.19
C VAL A 109 6.56 20.17 -3.62
N ALA A 110 6.02 19.93 -4.82
CA ALA A 110 5.96 18.59 -5.38
C ALA A 110 7.21 18.32 -6.24
N PHE A 111 7.92 17.20 -6.04
CA PHE A 111 9.17 16.89 -6.76
C PHE A 111 9.00 16.76 -8.29
N THR A 112 7.79 16.48 -8.75
CA THR A 112 7.50 16.16 -10.15
C THR A 112 6.91 17.32 -10.94
N GLU A 113 6.53 18.40 -10.28
CA GLU A 113 5.88 19.54 -10.92
C GLU A 113 6.64 20.80 -10.52
N GLU A 114 6.89 21.70 -11.49
CA GLU A 114 7.54 22.97 -11.27
C GLU A 114 6.73 23.93 -10.37
N VAL A 115 5.84 23.42 -9.51
CA VAL A 115 4.76 24.15 -8.85
C VAL A 115 4.87 23.94 -7.34
N ALA A 116 4.81 25.05 -6.60
CA ALA A 116 4.74 25.08 -5.16
C ALA A 116 3.45 25.78 -4.72
N CYS A 117 2.78 25.23 -3.70
CA CYS A 117 1.69 25.93 -3.02
C CYS A 117 2.31 26.76 -1.89
N VAL A 118 2.17 28.08 -1.97
CA VAL A 118 2.62 29.00 -0.92
C VAL A 118 1.43 29.41 -0.08
N LEU A 119 1.51 29.10 1.21
CA LEU A 119 0.56 29.52 2.22
C LEU A 119 1.11 30.76 2.95
N PRO A 120 0.42 31.91 2.86
CA PRO A 120 0.72 33.03 3.74
C PRO A 120 0.25 32.72 5.17
N VAL A 121 1.08 33.05 6.14
CA VAL A 121 0.70 33.07 7.57
C VAL A 121 0.74 34.53 8.00
N GLY A 122 -0.41 35.10 8.36
CA GLY A 122 -0.53 36.49 8.82
C GLY A 122 -0.52 37.57 7.73
N GLU A 123 -0.81 38.80 8.14
CA GLU A 123 -0.81 39.97 7.27
C GLU A 123 0.61 40.39 6.85
N GLY A 124 0.79 40.89 5.62
CA GLY A 124 2.06 41.47 5.16
C GLY A 124 2.98 40.55 4.34
N THR A 125 2.53 39.33 4.05
CA THR A 125 3.23 38.36 3.19
C THR A 125 3.16 38.71 1.69
N GLY A 126 2.26 39.62 1.31
CA GLY A 126 1.99 39.97 -0.09
C GLY A 126 1.07 38.99 -0.82
N LEU A 127 0.52 37.98 -0.13
CA LEU A 127 -0.44 37.01 -0.65
C LEU A 127 -1.67 36.95 0.28
N ASP A 128 -2.87 37.06 -0.29
CA ASP A 128 -4.13 37.03 0.47
C ASP A 128 -4.75 35.62 0.59
N ALA A 129 -4.20 34.64 -0.15
CA ALA A 129 -4.71 33.28 -0.24
C ALA A 129 -3.60 32.28 -0.61
N PRO A 130 -3.80 30.97 -0.35
CA PRO A 130 -2.96 29.90 -0.90
C PRO A 130 -2.75 30.11 -2.40
N THR A 131 -1.49 30.24 -2.81
CA THR A 131 -1.15 30.59 -4.20
C THR A 131 -0.21 29.54 -4.77
N TRP A 132 -0.61 28.93 -5.89
CA TRP A 132 0.26 28.07 -6.67
C TRP A 132 1.19 28.93 -7.53
N MET A 133 2.49 28.74 -7.40
CA MET A 133 3.48 29.47 -8.18
C MET A 133 4.67 28.59 -8.52
N PRO A 134 5.48 28.95 -9.53
CA PRO A 134 6.61 28.13 -9.91
C PRO A 134 7.58 27.90 -8.74
N ALA A 135 8.01 26.66 -8.51
CA ALA A 135 8.93 26.31 -7.43
C ALA A 135 10.22 27.15 -7.47
N ALA A 136 10.68 27.52 -8.67
CA ALA A 136 11.83 28.41 -8.85
C ALA A 136 11.60 29.85 -8.33
N GLU A 137 10.36 30.34 -8.36
CA GLU A 137 9.99 31.66 -7.81
C GLU A 137 9.92 31.62 -6.28
N VAL A 138 9.47 30.49 -5.71
CA VAL A 138 9.44 30.25 -4.25
C VAL A 138 10.84 30.03 -3.68
N LEU A 139 11.66 29.24 -4.37
CA LEU A 139 13.03 28.94 -3.98
C LEU A 139 14.00 30.08 -4.29
N GLY A 140 13.54 31.17 -4.95
CA GLY A 140 14.31 32.39 -5.21
C GLY A 140 14.59 33.23 -3.95
N VAL A 141 14.08 32.85 -2.78
CA VAL A 141 14.44 33.43 -1.49
C VAL A 141 15.86 32.96 -1.12
N GLU A 142 16.82 33.89 -1.09
CA GLU A 142 18.26 33.63 -0.87
C GLU A 142 18.55 32.67 0.31
N VAL A 143 17.69 32.63 1.33
CA VAL A 143 17.88 31.82 2.55
C VAL A 143 17.73 30.30 2.32
N ILE A 144 16.95 29.86 1.31
CA ILE A 144 16.66 28.43 1.06
C ILE A 144 17.47 27.89 -0.13
N ALA A 145 17.72 28.73 -1.14
CA ALA A 145 18.47 28.36 -2.34
C ALA A 145 19.97 28.17 -2.08
N LEU A 146 20.58 29.01 -1.23
CA LEU A 146 22.03 29.09 -1.07
C LEU A 146 22.69 27.81 -0.52
N PRO A 147 22.15 27.13 0.52
CA PRO A 147 22.74 25.88 1.01
C PRO A 147 22.65 24.74 -0.01
N PHE A 148 21.48 24.58 -0.65
CA PHE A 148 21.21 23.55 -1.65
C PHE A 148 22.04 23.74 -2.94
N ILE A 149 22.09 24.97 -3.46
CA ILE A 149 22.88 25.32 -4.65
C ILE A 149 24.38 25.23 -4.35
N SER A 150 24.85 25.63 -3.15
CA SER A 150 26.27 25.60 -2.80
C SER A 150 26.82 24.17 -2.67
N VAL A 151 26.03 23.24 -2.13
CA VAL A 151 26.43 21.81 -2.04
C VAL A 151 26.47 21.18 -3.44
N MET A 152 25.45 21.43 -4.27
CA MET A 152 25.35 20.84 -5.60
C MET A 152 26.33 21.45 -6.63
N ASP A 153 26.68 22.74 -6.51
CA ASP A 153 27.64 23.39 -7.41
C ASP A 153 29.10 23.14 -7.02
N TYR A 154 29.40 22.90 -5.74
CA TYR A 154 30.72 22.44 -5.29
C TYR A 154 31.03 21.03 -5.82
N ILE A 155 30.03 20.14 -5.81
CA ILE A 155 30.12 18.78 -6.36
C ILE A 155 30.32 18.80 -7.88
N LYS A 156 29.67 19.72 -8.63
CA LYS A 156 29.90 19.89 -10.08
C LYS A 156 31.30 20.38 -10.45
N ALA A 157 31.88 21.29 -9.67
CA ALA A 157 33.14 21.95 -10.01
C ALA A 157 34.37 21.04 -9.83
N LEU A 158 34.35 20.21 -8.77
CA LEU A 158 35.36 19.18 -8.51
C LEU A 158 35.42 18.10 -9.59
N GLY A 159 34.28 17.79 -10.24
CA GLY A 159 34.20 16.79 -11.30
C GLY A 159 34.67 17.26 -12.68
N ALA A 160 34.73 18.56 -12.95
CA ALA A 160 35.09 19.11 -14.27
C ALA A 160 36.59 19.44 -14.40
N ASN A 161 37.26 19.79 -13.30
CA ASN A 161 38.71 19.93 -13.23
C ASN A 161 39.18 19.59 -11.80
N PRO A 162 39.75 18.39 -11.57
CA PRO A 162 40.09 17.95 -10.22
C PRO A 162 41.17 18.80 -9.53
N ASP A 163 41.89 19.65 -10.26
CA ASP A 163 42.92 20.56 -9.72
C ASP A 163 42.42 21.99 -9.44
N LEU A 164 41.11 22.25 -9.59
CA LEU A 164 40.54 23.59 -9.45
C LEU A 164 40.59 24.08 -8.00
N THR A 165 41.40 25.10 -7.72
CA THR A 165 41.45 25.70 -6.37
C THR A 165 40.23 26.61 -6.13
N ARG A 166 39.82 26.72 -4.86
CA ARG A 166 38.64 27.50 -4.44
C ARG A 166 38.63 28.95 -4.97
N ASP A 167 39.79 29.61 -5.02
CA ASP A 167 39.88 31.01 -5.46
C ASP A 167 39.74 31.15 -6.99
N GLN A 168 40.15 30.13 -7.75
CA GLN A 168 39.95 30.06 -9.20
C GLN A 168 38.48 29.80 -9.57
N PHE A 169 37.81 28.91 -8.82
CA PHE A 169 36.37 28.67 -8.94
C PHE A 169 35.53 29.95 -8.72
N LEU A 170 35.88 30.74 -7.70
CA LEU A 170 35.21 32.02 -7.39
C LEU A 170 35.50 33.14 -8.40
N ALA A 171 36.54 32.98 -9.24
CA ALA A 171 36.89 33.92 -10.31
C ALA A 171 36.17 33.58 -11.63
N GLU A 172 36.07 32.30 -12.00
CA GLU A 172 35.36 31.85 -13.22
C GLU A 172 33.85 32.04 -13.14
N ARG A 173 33.26 31.82 -11.94
CA ARG A 173 31.84 32.02 -11.68
C ARG A 173 31.36 33.46 -11.97
N ARG A 174 32.25 34.45 -11.80
CA ARG A 174 31.96 35.86 -12.10
C ARG A 174 31.96 36.19 -13.59
N GLY A 175 32.51 35.33 -14.45
CA GLY A 175 32.73 35.61 -15.87
C GLY A 175 31.72 35.02 -16.86
N LEU A 176 30.89 34.04 -16.48
CA LEU A 176 30.27 33.14 -17.47
C LEU A 176 28.76 33.25 -17.74
N GLY A 177 27.95 33.89 -16.90
CA GLY A 177 26.54 34.21 -17.23
C GLY A 177 25.67 33.06 -17.80
N LEU A 178 25.71 31.86 -17.21
CA LEU A 178 25.12 30.63 -17.80
C LEU A 178 23.70 30.28 -17.28
N ARG A 179 22.98 29.51 -18.13
CA ARG A 179 21.55 29.12 -18.11
C ARG A 179 21.21 27.86 -17.25
N PRO A 180 19.91 27.57 -17.00
CA PRO A 180 19.43 26.46 -16.15
C PRO A 180 19.95 25.07 -16.55
N LEU A 181 20.11 24.21 -15.54
CA LEU A 181 20.86 22.95 -15.60
C LEU A 181 20.14 21.85 -16.40
N GLN A 182 18.83 21.87 -16.41
CA GLN A 182 17.96 20.89 -17.07
C GLN A 182 18.09 20.93 -18.60
N GLU A 183 18.53 22.06 -19.15
CA GLU A 183 18.69 22.28 -20.58
C GLU A 183 20.07 21.85 -21.11
N GLN A 184 20.95 21.29 -20.26
CA GLN A 184 22.34 21.02 -20.64
C GLN A 184 22.53 19.56 -21.12
N PRO A 185 22.76 19.30 -22.42
CA PRO A 185 22.79 17.95 -23.00
C PRO A 185 23.92 17.04 -22.48
N LEU A 186 24.95 17.64 -21.87
CA LEU A 186 26.04 16.91 -21.21
C LEU A 186 25.59 16.25 -19.89
N HIS A 187 24.63 16.85 -19.18
CA HIS A 187 24.13 16.36 -17.88
C HIS A 187 23.33 15.05 -18.02
N GLN A 188 22.44 14.98 -19.01
CA GLN A 188 21.65 13.77 -19.31
C GLN A 188 22.53 12.60 -19.80
N ASN A 189 23.62 12.90 -20.53
CA ASN A 189 24.58 11.89 -20.95
C ASN A 189 25.46 11.39 -19.79
N LEU A 190 25.70 12.21 -18.78
CA LEU A 190 26.46 11.84 -17.59
C LEU A 190 25.65 10.91 -16.68
N LEU A 191 24.37 11.22 -16.43
CA LEU A 191 23.47 10.36 -15.64
C LEU A 191 23.29 8.98 -16.28
N LYS A 192 23.12 8.91 -17.61
CA LYS A 192 23.08 7.64 -18.34
C LYS A 192 24.37 6.83 -18.27
N ARG A 193 25.52 7.48 -18.08
CA ARG A 193 26.81 6.81 -17.97
C ARG A 193 27.10 6.36 -16.55
N LEU A 194 26.76 7.16 -15.54
CA LEU A 194 26.88 6.80 -14.12
C LEU A 194 25.92 5.66 -13.75
N ALA A 195 24.70 5.64 -14.30
CA ALA A 195 23.75 4.55 -14.12
C ALA A 195 24.20 3.21 -14.74
N GLY A 196 25.26 3.22 -15.56
CA GLY A 196 25.83 2.01 -16.18
C GLY A 196 27.18 1.60 -15.59
N ILE A 197 27.70 2.29 -14.57
CA ILE A 197 28.92 1.91 -13.88
C ILE A 197 28.52 1.12 -12.65
N ASP A 198 29.02 -0.11 -12.57
CA ASP A 198 28.86 -0.98 -11.42
C ASP A 198 29.40 -0.28 -10.16
N PRO A 199 28.60 -0.10 -9.09
CA PRO A 199 29.06 0.50 -7.84
C PRO A 199 30.30 -0.16 -7.25
N ALA A 200 30.45 -1.49 -7.43
CA ALA A 200 31.64 -2.20 -7.00
C ALA A 200 32.87 -1.90 -7.88
N GLU A 201 32.69 -1.67 -9.18
CA GLU A 201 33.73 -1.17 -10.08
C GLU A 201 34.15 0.26 -9.74
N MET A 202 33.20 1.12 -9.35
CA MET A 202 33.50 2.48 -8.89
C MET A 202 34.28 2.48 -7.57
N HIS A 203 33.86 1.67 -6.59
CA HIS A 203 34.58 1.52 -5.32
C HIS A 203 35.98 0.92 -5.52
N ARG A 204 36.10 -0.12 -6.37
CA ARG A 204 37.39 -0.74 -6.72
C ARG A 204 38.32 0.23 -7.44
N ALA A 205 37.80 1.02 -8.37
CA ALA A 205 38.58 2.07 -9.07
C ALA A 205 39.06 3.16 -8.10
N MET A 206 38.26 3.53 -7.09
CA MET A 206 38.66 4.47 -6.04
C MET A 206 39.75 3.88 -5.13
N HIS A 207 39.69 2.58 -4.84
CA HIS A 207 40.70 1.87 -4.06
C HIS A 207 42.01 1.67 -4.83
N GLU A 208 41.96 1.18 -6.07
CA GLU A 208 43.13 0.95 -6.94
C GLU A 208 43.80 2.25 -7.39
N GLY A 209 43.02 3.32 -7.54
CA GLY A 209 43.51 4.66 -7.88
C GLY A 209 44.04 5.48 -6.70
N GLU A 210 44.05 4.92 -5.49
CA GLU A 210 44.45 5.59 -4.25
C GLU A 210 43.81 6.98 -4.06
N VAL A 211 42.56 7.13 -4.50
CA VAL A 211 41.85 8.42 -4.49
C VAL A 211 41.67 8.85 -3.04
N ALA A 212 42.05 10.08 -2.70
CA ALA A 212 42.06 10.60 -1.33
C ALA A 212 41.22 11.87 -1.17
N ASP A 213 40.73 12.11 0.04
CA ASP A 213 40.01 13.32 0.42
C ASP A 213 40.95 14.53 0.54
N ILE A 214 40.39 15.68 0.86
CA ILE A 214 41.13 16.95 0.98
C ILE A 214 42.23 16.93 2.07
N GLU A 215 42.22 15.94 2.97
CA GLU A 215 43.23 15.74 4.01
C GLU A 215 44.26 14.66 3.63
N GLY A 216 44.17 14.11 2.42
CA GLY A 216 45.06 13.03 1.94
C GLY A 216 44.71 11.66 2.52
N LYS A 217 43.53 11.49 3.12
CA LYS A 217 43.06 10.16 3.54
C LYS A 217 42.41 9.47 2.35
N PRO A 218 42.76 8.20 2.04
CA PRO A 218 42.12 7.48 0.95
C PRO A 218 40.60 7.52 1.13
N LEU A 219 39.87 7.99 0.12
CA LEU A 219 38.40 7.99 0.08
C LEU A 219 37.87 6.57 0.21
N SER A 220 38.60 5.55 -0.22
CA SER A 220 38.27 4.15 0.05
C SER A 220 38.25 3.77 1.54
N LYS A 221 38.87 4.57 2.43
CA LYS A 221 38.85 4.41 3.89
C LYS A 221 37.84 5.32 4.60
N THR A 222 37.33 6.34 3.92
CA THR A 222 36.29 7.25 4.41
C THR A 222 34.91 6.96 3.81
N HIS A 223 34.85 6.26 2.67
CA HIS A 223 33.67 5.55 2.20
C HIS A 223 33.55 4.24 2.96
N ALA A 224 32.33 3.89 3.32
CA ALA A 224 32.08 2.70 4.10
C ALA A 224 32.42 1.45 3.27
N ASP A 225 33.50 0.77 3.64
CA ASP A 225 33.81 -0.57 3.15
C ASP A 225 32.80 -1.59 3.72
N PRO A 226 32.68 -2.80 3.13
CA PRO A 226 31.73 -3.81 3.60
C PRO A 226 31.87 -4.15 5.09
N GLU A 227 33.08 -4.20 5.65
CA GLU A 227 33.30 -4.49 7.08
C GLU A 227 32.78 -3.35 7.97
N SER A 228 33.01 -2.10 7.56
CA SER A 228 32.49 -0.91 8.23
C SER A 228 30.96 -0.81 8.14
N LEU A 229 30.36 -1.17 7.00
CA LEU A 229 28.90 -1.23 6.82
C LEU A 229 28.27 -2.35 7.65
N SER A 230 28.87 -3.55 7.69
CA SER A 230 28.41 -4.63 8.56
C SER A 230 28.38 -4.21 10.03
N LYS A 231 29.36 -3.41 10.50
CA LYS A 231 29.31 -2.85 11.87
C LYS A 231 28.19 -1.82 12.05
N ALA A 232 27.90 -1.02 11.03
CA ALA A 232 26.84 -0.01 11.08
C ALA A 232 25.43 -0.61 11.11
N ILE A 233 25.27 -1.87 10.69
CA ILE A 233 24.02 -2.63 10.84
C ILE A 233 23.67 -2.88 12.32
N GLU A 234 24.63 -2.82 13.24
CA GLU A 234 24.39 -2.94 14.69
C GLU A 234 24.10 -1.57 15.36
N ALA A 235 24.03 -0.48 14.60
CA ALA A 235 23.85 0.86 15.15
C ALA A 235 22.50 1.01 15.87
N ALA A 236 22.47 1.79 16.96
CA ALA A 236 21.23 2.05 17.71
C ALA A 236 20.18 2.80 16.85
N THR A 237 20.62 3.67 15.95
CA THR A 237 19.77 4.50 15.11
C THR A 237 19.23 3.71 13.90
N PRO A 238 17.90 3.58 13.73
CA PRO A 238 17.30 2.83 12.61
C PRO A 238 17.73 3.32 11.22
N ALA A 239 17.76 4.64 11.01
CA ALA A 239 18.19 5.22 9.74
C ALA A 239 19.63 4.83 9.35
N VAL A 240 20.52 4.67 10.34
CA VAL A 240 21.90 4.21 10.09
C VAL A 240 21.91 2.75 9.65
N ARG A 241 21.12 1.89 10.30
CA ARG A 241 21.00 0.46 9.91
C ARG A 241 20.40 0.31 8.52
N ALA A 242 19.33 1.06 8.21
CA ALA A 242 18.65 1.05 6.92
C ALA A 242 19.59 1.48 5.77
N ALA A 243 20.30 2.59 5.94
CA ALA A 243 21.30 3.05 4.97
C ALA A 243 22.46 2.05 4.84
N ALA A 244 22.91 1.45 5.96
CA ALA A 244 24.00 0.50 5.95
C ALA A 244 23.67 -0.76 5.14
N ILE A 245 22.48 -1.35 5.35
CA ILE A 245 22.10 -2.58 4.61
C ILE A 245 21.86 -2.31 3.12
N GLU A 246 21.30 -1.15 2.76
CA GLU A 246 21.11 -0.77 1.37
C GLU A 246 22.46 -0.61 0.65
N LEU A 247 23.40 0.13 1.25
CA LEU A 247 24.74 0.30 0.69
C LEU A 247 25.50 -1.03 0.63
N LEU A 248 25.35 -1.89 1.64
CA LEU A 248 25.99 -3.21 1.65
C LEU A 248 25.47 -4.06 0.48
N SER A 249 24.17 -4.00 0.18
CA SER A 249 23.55 -4.73 -0.95
C SER A 249 24.16 -4.41 -2.31
N LEU A 250 24.73 -3.21 -2.45
CA LEU A 250 25.38 -2.75 -3.67
C LEU A 250 26.87 -3.11 -3.73
N LEU A 251 27.53 -3.23 -2.58
CA LEU A 251 28.98 -3.42 -2.48
C LEU A 251 29.38 -4.87 -2.26
N ASP A 252 28.59 -5.64 -1.52
CA ASP A 252 28.84 -7.03 -1.16
C ASP A 252 27.50 -7.81 -1.03
N PRO A 253 26.87 -8.20 -2.16
CA PRO A 253 25.59 -8.88 -2.16
C PRO A 253 25.58 -10.23 -1.42
N ASP A 254 26.74 -10.91 -1.38
CA ASP A 254 26.87 -12.21 -0.73
C ASP A 254 26.73 -12.04 0.79
N THR A 255 27.50 -11.13 1.39
CA THR A 255 27.42 -10.83 2.84
C THR A 255 26.10 -10.14 3.22
N THR A 256 25.52 -9.37 2.31
CA THR A 256 24.24 -8.67 2.52
C THR A 256 23.11 -9.63 2.85
N THR A 257 23.06 -10.78 2.20
CA THR A 257 21.92 -11.71 2.33
C THR A 257 21.73 -12.14 3.79
N GLU A 258 22.81 -12.48 4.49
CA GLU A 258 22.76 -12.91 5.90
C GLU A 258 22.28 -11.77 6.81
N HIS A 259 22.83 -10.57 6.63
CA HIS A 259 22.43 -9.40 7.43
C HIS A 259 20.99 -8.95 7.15
N ALA A 260 20.57 -8.95 5.88
CA ALA A 260 19.22 -8.56 5.51
C ALA A 260 18.19 -9.50 6.13
N VAL A 261 18.44 -10.82 6.16
CA VAL A 261 17.58 -11.80 6.82
C VAL A 261 17.44 -11.55 8.33
N GLU A 262 18.51 -11.13 8.99
CA GLU A 262 18.45 -10.72 10.40
C GLU A 262 17.60 -9.45 10.58
N LEU A 263 17.81 -8.45 9.72
CA LEU A 263 17.10 -7.18 9.75
C LEU A 263 15.61 -7.26 9.36
N LEU A 264 15.16 -8.36 8.75
CA LEU A 264 13.72 -8.62 8.58
C LEU A 264 12.97 -8.70 9.93
N LYS A 265 13.68 -8.91 11.04
CA LYS A 265 13.13 -8.95 12.40
C LYS A 265 13.35 -7.65 13.17
N ASP A 266 13.91 -6.63 12.53
CA ASP A 266 14.19 -5.34 13.17
C ASP A 266 12.89 -4.68 13.66
N PRO A 267 12.86 -4.05 14.85
CA PRO A 267 11.68 -3.35 15.33
C PRO A 267 11.24 -2.19 14.42
N SER A 268 12.16 -1.52 13.73
CA SER A 268 11.84 -0.39 12.83
C SER A 268 11.30 -0.88 11.49
N ARG A 269 10.15 -0.34 11.08
CA ARG A 269 9.53 -0.61 9.77
C ARG A 269 10.45 -0.21 8.63
N GLN A 270 11.11 0.93 8.75
CA GLN A 270 12.06 1.43 7.76
C GLN A 270 13.18 0.41 7.53
N VAL A 271 13.79 -0.10 8.59
CA VAL A 271 14.88 -1.08 8.47
C VAL A 271 14.42 -2.36 7.79
N ARG A 272 13.22 -2.87 8.12
CA ARG A 272 12.64 -4.05 7.44
C ARG A 272 12.40 -3.81 5.94
N ARG A 273 11.91 -2.63 5.56
CA ARG A 273 11.73 -2.24 4.14
C ARG A 273 13.05 -2.25 3.38
N HIS A 274 14.09 -1.62 3.92
CA HIS A 274 15.42 -1.62 3.30
C HIS A 274 16.05 -3.01 3.27
N ALA A 275 15.79 -3.87 4.26
CA ALA A 275 16.22 -5.26 4.24
C ALA A 275 15.58 -6.06 3.09
N VAL A 276 14.27 -5.88 2.83
CA VAL A 276 13.60 -6.50 1.68
C VAL A 276 14.17 -5.96 0.35
N MET A 277 14.40 -4.66 0.23
CA MET A 277 15.05 -4.07 -0.95
C MET A 277 16.45 -4.66 -1.18
N ALA A 278 17.24 -4.78 -0.11
CA ALA A 278 18.58 -5.36 -0.15
C ALA A 278 18.55 -6.83 -0.62
N LEU A 279 17.60 -7.63 -0.15
CA LEU A 279 17.38 -9.01 -0.65
C LEU A 279 16.97 -9.02 -2.13
N GLY A 280 16.15 -8.07 -2.58
CA GLY A 280 15.76 -7.92 -3.98
C GLY A 280 16.93 -7.59 -4.91
N ASN A 281 17.86 -6.74 -4.44
CA ASN A 281 19.05 -6.34 -5.17
C ASN A 281 20.14 -7.42 -5.19
N ALA A 282 20.16 -8.33 -4.21
CA ALA A 282 21.13 -9.40 -4.16
C ALA A 282 20.84 -10.42 -5.29
N PRO A 283 21.76 -10.63 -6.26
CA PRO A 283 21.52 -11.50 -7.41
C PRO A 283 21.77 -12.98 -7.06
N THR A 284 21.35 -13.41 -5.87
CA THR A 284 21.57 -14.77 -5.38
C THR A 284 20.25 -15.50 -5.22
N ASP A 285 20.27 -16.78 -5.58
CA ASP A 285 19.13 -17.68 -5.37
C ASP A 285 18.72 -17.77 -3.89
N MET A 286 19.68 -17.62 -2.98
CA MET A 286 19.44 -17.66 -1.53
C MET A 286 18.65 -16.43 -1.07
N ALA A 287 19.01 -15.22 -1.52
CA ALA A 287 18.27 -14.01 -1.22
C ALA A 287 16.84 -14.09 -1.76
N PHE A 288 16.70 -14.61 -2.99
CA PHE A 288 15.39 -14.79 -3.61
C PHE A 288 14.49 -15.78 -2.87
N GLU A 289 15.02 -16.90 -2.37
CA GLU A 289 14.24 -17.82 -1.53
C GLU A 289 13.72 -17.15 -0.26
N HIS A 290 14.54 -16.32 0.39
CA HIS A 290 14.08 -15.57 1.56
C HIS A 290 12.93 -14.60 1.22
N LEU A 291 12.95 -13.97 0.04
CA LEU A 291 11.82 -13.16 -0.42
C LEU A 291 10.55 -14.02 -0.58
N LEU A 292 10.65 -15.24 -1.13
CA LEU A 292 9.49 -16.14 -1.31
C LEU A 292 8.95 -16.75 -0.01
N GLU A 293 9.77 -16.77 1.05
CA GLU A 293 9.41 -17.24 2.38
C GLU A 293 8.73 -16.18 3.24
N LEU A 294 8.83 -14.90 2.86
CA LEU A 294 8.10 -13.81 3.53
C LEU A 294 6.58 -14.00 3.35
N ASP A 295 5.92 -14.36 4.45
CA ASP A 295 4.47 -14.50 4.52
C ASP A 295 3.84 -13.12 4.78
N GLN A 296 2.73 -12.79 4.10
CA GLN A 296 1.91 -11.60 4.42
C GLN A 296 1.58 -11.52 5.90
N GLY A 297 1.41 -12.64 6.60
CA GLY A 297 1.21 -12.65 8.06
C GLY A 297 2.29 -11.96 8.89
N SER A 298 3.51 -11.82 8.37
CA SER A 298 4.60 -11.05 8.98
C SER A 298 4.64 -9.58 8.53
N LEU A 299 3.82 -9.24 7.53
CA LEU A 299 3.79 -7.98 6.79
C LEU A 299 2.43 -7.26 6.92
N ASP A 300 1.43 -7.87 7.55
CA ASP A 300 0.04 -7.40 7.62
C ASP A 300 -0.09 -6.01 8.28
N ASP A 301 0.95 -5.56 9.01
CA ASP A 301 1.02 -4.21 9.63
C ASP A 301 1.66 -3.13 8.73
N ASP A 302 2.11 -3.46 7.50
CA ASP A 302 2.82 -2.51 6.61
C ASP A 302 2.50 -2.75 5.11
N PRO A 303 1.47 -2.08 4.56
CA PRO A 303 1.11 -2.16 3.13
C PRO A 303 2.23 -1.72 2.19
N VAL A 304 3.10 -0.80 2.62
CA VAL A 304 4.24 -0.33 1.82
C VAL A 304 5.26 -1.46 1.66
N LEU A 305 5.52 -2.21 2.72
CA LEU A 305 6.43 -3.35 2.70
C LEU A 305 5.95 -4.44 1.74
N GLN A 306 4.64 -4.65 1.60
CA GLN A 306 4.08 -5.59 0.61
C GLN A 306 4.36 -5.14 -0.82
N GLY A 307 4.21 -3.84 -1.10
CA GLY A 307 4.57 -3.25 -2.40
C GLY A 307 6.05 -3.43 -2.72
N ILE A 308 6.92 -3.18 -1.73
CA ILE A 308 8.38 -3.36 -1.85
C ILE A 308 8.74 -4.82 -2.06
N LEU A 309 8.12 -5.76 -1.33
CA LEU A 309 8.35 -7.19 -1.52
C LEU A 309 7.99 -7.63 -2.94
N ARG A 310 6.82 -7.21 -3.44
CA ARG A 310 6.40 -7.51 -4.80
C ARG A 310 7.38 -6.97 -5.83
N GLU A 311 7.82 -5.72 -5.68
CA GLU A 311 8.81 -5.09 -6.54
C GLU A 311 10.17 -5.81 -6.50
N ALA A 312 10.62 -6.20 -5.30
CA ALA A 312 11.86 -6.96 -5.12
C ALA A 312 11.80 -8.32 -5.83
N ILE A 313 10.67 -9.04 -5.73
CA ILE A 313 10.48 -10.32 -6.42
C ILE A 313 10.40 -10.13 -7.94
N GLU A 314 9.71 -9.09 -8.40
CA GLU A 314 9.58 -8.75 -9.82
C GLU A 314 10.95 -8.45 -10.45
N LYS A 315 11.77 -7.63 -9.77
CA LYS A 315 13.03 -7.11 -10.31
C LYS A 315 14.26 -7.95 -10.01
N SER A 316 14.18 -8.92 -9.09
CA SER A 316 15.35 -9.71 -8.68
C SER A 316 16.06 -10.37 -9.87
N GLU A 317 17.39 -10.23 -9.87
CA GLU A 317 18.29 -10.79 -10.87
C GLU A 317 18.81 -12.20 -10.51
N ALA A 318 18.24 -12.83 -9.47
CA ALA A 318 18.66 -14.17 -9.06
C ALA A 318 18.51 -15.20 -10.21
N PRO A 319 19.54 -16.03 -10.48
CA PRO A 319 19.62 -16.85 -11.69
C PRO A 319 18.43 -17.80 -11.91
N SER A 320 17.89 -18.37 -10.83
CA SER A 320 16.80 -19.36 -10.90
C SER A 320 15.44 -18.78 -10.49
N ALA A 321 15.31 -17.45 -10.40
CA ALA A 321 14.12 -16.83 -9.81
C ALA A 321 12.81 -17.20 -10.53
N ASP A 322 12.80 -17.22 -11.87
CA ASP A 322 11.63 -17.66 -12.65
C ASP A 322 11.25 -19.12 -12.33
N GLU A 323 12.24 -20.01 -12.24
CA GLU A 323 12.04 -21.43 -11.92
C GLU A 323 11.51 -21.61 -10.50
N ARG A 324 12.03 -20.84 -9.54
CA ARG A 324 11.66 -20.88 -8.12
C ARG A 324 10.22 -20.41 -7.89
N VAL A 325 9.81 -19.31 -8.54
CA VAL A 325 8.42 -18.85 -8.48
C VAL A 325 7.46 -19.90 -9.05
N LEU A 326 7.80 -20.51 -10.20
CA LEU A 326 6.98 -21.57 -10.78
C LEU A 326 6.93 -22.82 -9.88
N ALA A 327 8.06 -23.21 -9.28
CA ALA A 327 8.12 -24.31 -8.33
C ALA A 327 7.24 -24.04 -7.11
N ARG A 328 7.28 -22.82 -6.58
CA ARG A 328 6.46 -22.38 -5.45
C ARG A 328 4.96 -22.47 -5.73
N ILE A 329 4.51 -22.04 -6.90
CA ILE A 329 3.08 -22.19 -7.26
C ILE A 329 2.72 -23.67 -7.38
N ARG A 330 3.56 -24.49 -8.03
CA ARG A 330 3.29 -25.92 -8.18
C ARG A 330 3.18 -26.62 -6.84
N GLU A 331 3.97 -26.21 -5.86
CA GLU A 331 3.87 -26.71 -4.49
C GLU A 331 2.50 -26.39 -3.87
N HIS A 332 2.06 -25.13 -3.98
CA HIS A 332 0.75 -24.69 -3.45
C HIS A 332 -0.45 -25.20 -4.26
N ALA A 333 -0.23 -25.62 -5.51
CA ALA A 333 -1.26 -26.20 -6.38
C ALA A 333 -1.48 -27.71 -6.18
N LYS A 334 -0.69 -28.37 -5.32
CA LYS A 334 -0.92 -29.77 -4.95
C LYS A 334 -2.26 -29.87 -4.23
N GLU A 335 -3.06 -30.89 -4.53
CA GLU A 335 -4.42 -31.04 -4.00
C GLU A 335 -4.42 -31.56 -2.55
N GLU A 336 -3.44 -32.41 -2.17
CA GLU A 336 -3.47 -33.10 -0.87
C GLU A 336 -3.58 -32.16 0.35
N PRO A 337 -2.83 -31.04 0.45
CA PRO A 337 -2.97 -30.12 1.58
C PRO A 337 -4.35 -29.46 1.66
N TRP A 338 -5.02 -29.28 0.52
CA TRP A 338 -6.33 -28.65 0.45
C TRP A 338 -7.45 -29.63 0.81
N ASP A 339 -7.30 -30.90 0.46
CA ASP A 339 -8.27 -31.94 0.86
C ASP A 339 -8.25 -32.17 2.38
N ASP A 340 -7.07 -32.07 3.01
CA ASP A 340 -6.90 -32.21 4.46
C ASP A 340 -7.38 -30.97 5.23
N ALA A 341 -7.14 -29.77 4.69
CA ALA A 341 -7.51 -28.51 5.30
C ALA A 341 -9.01 -28.21 5.15
N LYS A 342 -9.78 -28.51 6.20
CA LYS A 342 -11.22 -28.20 6.26
C LYS A 342 -11.48 -26.72 6.01
N ARG A 343 -12.52 -26.43 5.21
CA ARG A 343 -12.97 -25.05 4.96
C ARG A 343 -13.39 -24.34 6.25
N GLY A 344 -13.22 -23.02 6.25
CA GLY A 344 -13.47 -22.16 7.42
C GLY A 344 -12.44 -22.30 8.56
N THR A 345 -11.43 -23.16 8.43
CA THR A 345 -10.37 -23.28 9.45
C THR A 345 -9.22 -22.30 9.20
N ALA A 346 -8.48 -21.96 10.26
CA ALA A 346 -7.27 -21.14 10.18
C ALA A 346 -6.20 -21.76 9.25
N GLU A 347 -6.12 -23.08 9.21
CA GLU A 347 -5.24 -23.82 8.30
C GLU A 347 -5.61 -23.56 6.83
N ARG A 348 -6.90 -23.68 6.48
CA ARG A 348 -7.39 -23.36 5.14
C ARG A 348 -7.14 -21.90 4.77
N THR A 349 -7.39 -20.97 5.69
CA THR A 349 -7.12 -19.54 5.47
C THR A 349 -5.65 -19.29 5.18
N THR A 350 -4.75 -19.94 5.93
CA THR A 350 -3.30 -19.83 5.73
C THR A 350 -2.88 -20.40 4.37
N LEU A 351 -3.43 -21.55 3.99
CA LEU A 351 -3.17 -22.18 2.69
C LEU A 351 -3.64 -21.30 1.53
N THR A 352 -4.86 -20.78 1.61
CA THR A 352 -5.43 -19.83 0.64
C THR A 352 -4.55 -18.60 0.49
N ARG A 353 -4.14 -17.98 1.60
CA ARG A 353 -3.26 -16.79 1.58
C ARG A 353 -1.93 -17.06 0.89
N ARG A 354 -1.26 -18.16 1.28
CA ARG A 354 0.05 -18.54 0.70
C ARG A 354 -0.03 -18.85 -0.79
N ALA A 355 -1.11 -19.51 -1.22
CA ALA A 355 -1.35 -19.78 -2.63
C ALA A 355 -1.61 -18.49 -3.41
N ALA A 356 -2.43 -17.58 -2.88
CA ALA A 356 -2.70 -16.29 -3.50
C ALA A 356 -1.42 -15.47 -3.71
N LEU A 357 -0.59 -15.37 -2.67
CA LEU A 357 0.72 -14.73 -2.74
C LEU A 357 1.63 -15.35 -3.80
N ALA A 358 1.75 -16.68 -3.81
CA ALA A 358 2.59 -17.36 -4.80
C ALA A 358 2.13 -17.08 -6.23
N LEU A 359 0.82 -16.98 -6.46
CA LEU A 359 0.22 -16.65 -7.76
C LEU A 359 0.43 -15.18 -8.14
N GLU A 360 0.27 -14.25 -7.20
CA GLU A 360 0.55 -12.80 -7.40
C GLU A 360 2.03 -12.57 -7.74
N HIS A 361 2.95 -13.14 -6.96
CA HIS A 361 4.39 -13.05 -7.21
C HIS A 361 4.77 -13.55 -8.61
N ALA A 362 4.11 -14.62 -9.07
CA ALA A 362 4.31 -15.14 -10.41
C ALA A 362 3.73 -14.24 -11.49
N ALA A 363 2.55 -13.67 -11.28
CA ALA A 363 1.95 -12.72 -12.20
C ALA A 363 2.83 -11.47 -12.35
N ALA A 364 3.30 -10.91 -11.24
CA ALA A 364 4.19 -9.74 -11.23
C ALA A 364 5.50 -10.03 -11.98
N ARG A 365 6.18 -11.13 -11.64
CA ARG A 365 7.50 -11.43 -12.22
C ARG A 365 7.45 -11.93 -13.67
N LEU A 366 6.54 -12.86 -13.98
CA LEU A 366 6.53 -13.55 -15.27
C LEU A 366 5.58 -12.90 -16.27
N GLY A 367 4.67 -12.03 -15.81
CA GLY A 367 3.64 -11.39 -16.63
C GLY A 367 2.88 -12.42 -17.49
N HIS A 368 2.67 -12.07 -18.76
CA HIS A 368 1.95 -12.93 -19.70
C HIS A 368 2.56 -14.34 -19.89
N LYS A 369 3.83 -14.58 -19.53
CA LYS A 369 4.47 -15.91 -19.68
C LYS A 369 3.84 -16.96 -18.76
N VAL A 370 3.30 -16.58 -17.60
CA VAL A 370 2.67 -17.51 -16.65
C VAL A 370 1.18 -17.75 -16.96
N ALA A 371 0.58 -16.93 -17.82
CA ALA A 371 -0.85 -16.96 -18.10
C ALA A 371 -1.39 -18.33 -18.55
N PRO A 372 -0.69 -19.14 -19.38
CA PRO A 372 -1.19 -20.48 -19.73
C PRO A 372 -1.31 -21.42 -18.52
N ALA A 373 -0.38 -21.31 -17.56
CA ALA A 373 -0.42 -22.12 -16.34
C ALA A 373 -1.54 -21.64 -15.41
N LEU A 374 -1.65 -20.31 -15.21
CA LEU A 374 -2.73 -19.71 -14.43
C LEU A 374 -4.11 -20.05 -15.01
N GLN A 375 -4.29 -19.99 -16.33
CA GLN A 375 -5.53 -20.37 -16.99
C GLN A 375 -5.87 -21.85 -16.76
N ASN A 376 -4.88 -22.73 -16.87
CA ASN A 376 -5.09 -24.16 -16.62
C ASN A 376 -5.51 -24.42 -15.16
N TRP A 377 -4.89 -23.76 -14.19
CA TRP A 377 -5.30 -23.88 -12.78
C TRP A 377 -6.67 -23.28 -12.52
N PHE A 378 -6.96 -22.09 -13.05
CA PHE A 378 -8.27 -21.46 -12.99
C PHE A 378 -9.37 -22.38 -13.53
N GLU A 379 -9.11 -23.12 -14.61
CA GLU A 379 -10.10 -24.01 -15.22
C GLU A 379 -10.30 -25.33 -14.49
N LYS A 380 -9.22 -25.89 -13.92
CA LYS A 380 -9.17 -27.32 -13.54
C LYS A 380 -8.87 -27.61 -12.09
N HIS A 381 -8.27 -26.67 -11.33
CA HIS A 381 -7.95 -26.93 -9.93
C HIS A 381 -9.24 -27.21 -9.15
N PRO A 382 -9.30 -28.23 -8.26
CA PRO A 382 -10.56 -28.65 -7.64
C PRO A 382 -11.09 -27.67 -6.58
N HIS A 383 -10.22 -26.89 -5.95
CA HIS A 383 -10.58 -25.93 -4.91
C HIS A 383 -10.80 -24.51 -5.48
N GLU A 384 -11.96 -23.90 -5.22
CA GLU A 384 -12.27 -22.58 -5.80
C GLU A 384 -11.43 -21.45 -5.23
N GLU A 385 -10.95 -21.53 -3.98
CA GLU A 385 -10.12 -20.46 -3.42
C GLU A 385 -8.84 -20.29 -4.23
N PHE A 386 -8.22 -21.41 -4.63
CA PHE A 386 -7.08 -21.40 -5.56
C PHE A 386 -7.50 -20.92 -6.96
N ARG A 387 -8.67 -21.33 -7.47
CA ARG A 387 -9.15 -20.85 -8.78
C ARG A 387 -9.37 -19.33 -8.78
N ARG A 388 -9.92 -18.77 -7.71
CA ARG A 388 -10.12 -17.32 -7.54
C ARG A 388 -8.79 -16.59 -7.46
N ALA A 389 -7.85 -17.11 -6.68
CA ALA A 389 -6.49 -16.57 -6.64
C ALA A 389 -5.81 -16.60 -8.02
N ALA A 390 -5.97 -17.70 -8.79
CA ALA A 390 -5.46 -17.79 -10.15
C ALA A 390 -6.16 -16.81 -11.11
N ALA A 391 -7.47 -16.58 -10.92
CA ALA A 391 -8.24 -15.59 -11.67
C ALA A 391 -7.74 -14.15 -11.40
N GLN A 392 -7.43 -13.82 -10.15
CA GLN A 392 -6.85 -12.53 -9.77
C GLN A 392 -5.46 -12.35 -10.40
N ALA A 393 -4.59 -13.36 -10.28
CA ALA A 393 -3.26 -13.36 -10.88
C ALA A 393 -3.31 -13.26 -12.42
N LEU A 394 -4.34 -13.80 -13.08
CA LEU A 394 -4.54 -13.64 -14.53
C LEU A 394 -4.77 -12.17 -14.92
N VAL A 395 -5.54 -11.42 -14.13
CA VAL A 395 -5.76 -9.98 -14.33
C VAL A 395 -4.45 -9.21 -14.20
N GLU A 396 -3.67 -9.53 -13.18
CA GLU A 396 -2.39 -8.86 -12.88
C GLU A 396 -1.29 -9.19 -13.90
N SER A 397 -1.31 -10.40 -14.47
CA SER A 397 -0.31 -10.84 -15.45
C SER A 397 -0.33 -10.08 -16.78
N GLN A 398 -1.32 -9.19 -16.99
CA GLN A 398 -1.55 -8.45 -18.23
C GLN A 398 -1.64 -9.36 -19.47
N ALA A 399 -2.17 -10.57 -19.29
CA ALA A 399 -2.35 -11.53 -20.36
C ALA A 399 -3.36 -11.02 -21.41
N ASP A 400 -3.12 -11.34 -22.69
CA ASP A 400 -4.10 -11.11 -23.75
C ASP A 400 -5.21 -12.18 -23.66
N LEU A 401 -6.23 -11.86 -22.89
CA LEU A 401 -7.37 -12.75 -22.61
C LEU A 401 -8.48 -12.51 -23.63
N THR A 402 -9.04 -13.59 -24.16
CA THR A 402 -10.25 -13.48 -24.99
C THR A 402 -11.42 -12.91 -24.17
N PRO A 403 -12.40 -12.23 -24.79
CA PRO A 403 -13.56 -11.70 -24.07
C PRO A 403 -14.29 -12.75 -23.21
N LYS A 404 -14.36 -14.00 -23.71
CA LYS A 404 -14.95 -15.12 -22.97
C LYS A 404 -14.15 -15.50 -21.72
N GLN A 405 -12.82 -15.44 -21.79
CA GLN A 405 -11.96 -15.67 -20.61
C GLN A 405 -12.09 -14.54 -19.61
N GLN A 406 -12.10 -13.29 -20.07
CA GLN A 406 -12.31 -12.12 -19.20
C GLN A 406 -13.65 -12.21 -18.47
N GLU A 407 -14.73 -12.57 -19.16
CA GLU A 407 -16.05 -12.79 -18.56
C GLU A 407 -16.00 -13.89 -17.49
N ALA A 408 -15.39 -15.04 -17.79
CA ALA A 408 -15.28 -16.14 -16.83
C ALA A 408 -14.47 -15.77 -15.58
N ILE A 409 -13.38 -15.00 -15.76
CA ILE A 409 -12.55 -14.48 -14.66
C ILE A 409 -13.35 -13.49 -13.81
N GLN A 410 -14.04 -12.53 -14.43
CA GLN A 410 -14.88 -11.56 -13.73
C GLN A 410 -15.97 -12.26 -12.91
N LEU A 411 -16.66 -13.24 -13.49
CA LEU A 411 -17.65 -14.05 -12.77
C LEU A 411 -17.02 -14.78 -11.57
N ALA A 412 -15.83 -15.35 -11.74
CA ALA A 412 -15.13 -16.02 -10.64
C ALA A 412 -14.71 -15.10 -9.50
N LEU A 413 -14.24 -13.88 -9.82
CA LEU A 413 -13.88 -12.88 -8.82
C LEU A 413 -15.10 -12.45 -8.00
N MET A 414 -16.27 -12.38 -8.64
CA MET A 414 -17.58 -12.15 -8.00
C MET A 414 -18.14 -13.38 -7.26
N GLY A 415 -17.38 -14.48 -7.14
CA GLY A 415 -17.84 -15.70 -6.46
C GLY A 415 -18.86 -16.53 -7.24
N MET A 416 -18.94 -16.33 -8.56
CA MET A 416 -19.80 -17.08 -9.49
C MET A 416 -18.97 -17.96 -10.43
N GLY A 417 -19.64 -18.73 -11.29
CA GLY A 417 -19.01 -19.51 -12.34
C GLY A 417 -17.99 -20.48 -11.76
N LYS A 418 -16.75 -20.39 -12.26
CA LYS A 418 -15.63 -21.20 -11.77
C LYS A 418 -15.10 -20.77 -10.41
N GLY A 419 -15.46 -19.59 -9.91
CA GLY A 419 -15.10 -19.12 -8.58
C GLY A 419 -15.91 -19.74 -7.43
N ALA A 420 -16.90 -20.58 -7.73
CA ALA A 420 -17.70 -21.31 -6.75
C ALA A 420 -17.40 -22.82 -6.77
N ASN A 421 -17.74 -23.54 -5.70
CA ASN A 421 -17.63 -25.00 -5.62
C ASN A 421 -18.54 -25.68 -6.65
N GLN A 422 -17.97 -26.58 -7.46
CA GLN A 422 -18.64 -27.21 -8.61
C GLN A 422 -19.32 -28.55 -8.29
N ASP A 423 -19.26 -29.06 -7.05
CA ASP A 423 -19.94 -30.30 -6.66
C ASP A 423 -21.47 -30.11 -6.53
N GLU A 424 -22.14 -30.13 -7.67
CA GLU A 424 -23.59 -29.98 -7.75
C GLU A 424 -24.34 -31.04 -6.93
N ALA A 425 -23.82 -32.27 -6.85
CA ALA A 425 -24.48 -33.34 -6.12
C ALA A 425 -24.54 -33.02 -4.63
N ARG A 426 -23.41 -32.56 -4.07
CA ARG A 426 -23.33 -32.10 -2.68
C ARG A 426 -24.19 -30.87 -2.43
N ARG A 427 -24.17 -29.89 -3.34
CA ARG A 427 -25.00 -28.67 -3.25
C ARG A 427 -26.50 -29.01 -3.14
N LEU A 428 -27.00 -29.85 -4.05
CA LEU A 428 -28.41 -30.28 -4.05
C LEU A 428 -28.76 -31.08 -2.79
N ALA A 429 -27.83 -31.90 -2.28
CA ALA A 429 -28.03 -32.65 -1.04
C ALA A 429 -28.16 -31.74 0.19
N ILE A 430 -27.35 -30.66 0.29
CA ILE A 430 -27.47 -29.67 1.37
C ILE A 430 -28.85 -28.98 1.32
N LEU A 431 -29.29 -28.62 0.11
CA LEU A 431 -30.58 -27.96 -0.13
C LEU A 431 -31.79 -28.88 0.00
N GLY A 432 -31.59 -30.21 0.06
CA GLY A 432 -32.68 -31.17 0.11
C GLY A 432 -33.54 -31.22 -1.16
N VAL A 433 -33.05 -30.69 -2.28
CA VAL A 433 -33.77 -30.69 -3.57
C VAL A 433 -33.32 -31.88 -4.42
N PRO A 434 -34.24 -32.56 -5.14
CA PRO A 434 -33.86 -33.65 -6.02
C PRO A 434 -33.01 -33.12 -7.17
N ARG A 435 -32.20 -33.99 -7.79
CA ARG A 435 -31.67 -33.71 -9.13
C ARG A 435 -32.86 -33.48 -10.06
N GLY A 436 -33.06 -32.22 -10.44
CA GLY A 436 -34.22 -31.76 -11.16
C GLY A 436 -33.87 -31.15 -12.51
N ASP A 437 -34.91 -30.95 -13.31
CA ASP A 437 -34.81 -30.21 -14.55
C ASP A 437 -34.64 -28.72 -14.23
N TYR A 438 -33.57 -28.10 -14.74
CA TYR A 438 -33.35 -26.66 -14.69
C TYR A 438 -34.27 -25.97 -15.70
N SER A 439 -35.58 -26.11 -15.51
CA SER A 439 -36.60 -25.56 -16.40
C SER A 439 -36.47 -24.03 -16.45
N GLY A 440 -36.20 -23.48 -17.63
CA GLY A 440 -35.93 -22.04 -17.78
C GLY A 440 -34.52 -21.62 -17.39
N GLY A 441 -33.59 -22.56 -17.20
CA GLY A 441 -32.17 -22.28 -16.94
C GLY A 441 -31.83 -21.96 -15.49
N LEU A 442 -32.76 -22.19 -14.56
CA LEU A 442 -32.57 -22.09 -13.11
C LEU A 442 -33.43 -23.13 -12.37
N MET A 443 -33.11 -23.39 -11.09
CA MET A 443 -33.90 -24.26 -10.20
C MET A 443 -34.20 -23.50 -8.91
N ARG A 444 -35.46 -23.45 -8.49
CA ARG A 444 -35.88 -22.78 -7.24
C ARG A 444 -35.71 -23.71 -6.03
N PHE A 445 -35.38 -23.13 -4.88
CA PHE A 445 -35.42 -23.79 -3.59
C PHE A 445 -36.05 -22.85 -2.56
N GLN A 446 -36.59 -23.41 -1.49
CA GLN A 446 -37.24 -22.69 -0.41
C GLN A 446 -36.93 -23.36 0.92
N ASP A 447 -37.24 -22.67 2.01
CA ASP A 447 -37.26 -23.18 3.38
C ASP A 447 -35.92 -23.71 3.90
N ILE A 448 -34.79 -23.15 3.44
CA ILE A 448 -33.47 -23.53 3.98
C ILE A 448 -33.26 -22.88 5.34
N ASP A 449 -32.68 -23.62 6.27
CA ASP A 449 -32.35 -23.14 7.61
C ASP A 449 -30.93 -22.55 7.71
N ALA A 450 -30.61 -21.96 8.87
CA ALA A 450 -29.31 -21.32 9.11
C ALA A 450 -28.13 -22.31 8.96
N LYS A 451 -28.34 -23.58 9.29
CA LYS A 451 -27.30 -24.61 9.21
C LYS A 451 -27.04 -25.03 7.77
N GLN A 452 -28.09 -25.14 6.97
CA GLN A 452 -27.98 -25.38 5.53
C GLN A 452 -27.29 -24.20 4.84
N LEU A 453 -27.68 -22.96 5.15
CA LEU A 453 -27.03 -21.77 4.59
C LEU A 453 -25.55 -21.68 5.01
N ALA A 454 -25.25 -21.91 6.29
CA ALA A 454 -23.87 -21.99 6.77
C ALA A 454 -23.07 -23.05 5.99
N SER A 455 -23.64 -24.24 5.78
CA SER A 455 -22.97 -25.31 5.01
C SER A 455 -22.72 -24.90 3.56
N LEU A 456 -23.64 -24.15 2.92
CA LEU A 456 -23.45 -23.65 1.57
C LEU A 456 -22.34 -22.60 1.47
N VAL A 457 -22.23 -21.72 2.47
CA VAL A 457 -21.17 -20.73 2.56
C VAL A 457 -19.83 -21.40 2.86
N ASP A 458 -19.78 -22.23 3.90
CA ASP A 458 -18.59 -22.94 4.35
C ASP A 458 -18.03 -23.84 3.24
N GLU A 459 -18.89 -24.54 2.50
CA GLU A 459 -18.49 -25.39 1.38
C GLU A 459 -18.27 -24.63 0.06
N GLY A 460 -18.40 -23.30 0.04
CA GLY A 460 -18.08 -22.46 -1.13
C GLY A 460 -19.10 -22.53 -2.27
N PHE A 461 -20.31 -23.01 -1.99
CA PHE A 461 -21.44 -22.97 -2.95
C PHE A 461 -22.12 -21.61 -3.00
N ALA A 462 -21.98 -20.82 -1.95
CA ALA A 462 -22.53 -19.48 -1.81
C ALA A 462 -21.44 -18.50 -1.37
N HIS A 463 -21.26 -17.40 -2.09
CA HIS A 463 -20.30 -16.36 -1.72
C HIS A 463 -20.95 -15.39 -0.72
N PRO A 464 -20.33 -15.10 0.45
CA PRO A 464 -20.92 -14.26 1.49
C PRO A 464 -21.38 -12.87 1.00
N GLU A 465 -20.57 -12.21 0.17
CA GLU A 465 -20.85 -10.87 -0.37
C GLU A 465 -21.82 -10.87 -1.57
N MET A 466 -22.30 -12.03 -2.01
CA MET A 466 -23.23 -12.08 -3.14
C MET A 466 -24.61 -11.61 -2.72
N ALA A 467 -25.23 -10.79 -3.56
CA ALA A 467 -26.58 -10.28 -3.40
C ALA A 467 -27.36 -10.41 -4.71
N GLN A 468 -28.68 -10.63 -4.60
CA GLN A 468 -29.58 -10.65 -5.75
C GLN A 468 -30.33 -9.31 -5.83
N ASN A 469 -30.10 -8.53 -6.88
CA ASN A 469 -30.69 -7.19 -7.02
C ASN A 469 -30.42 -6.33 -5.76
N GLU A 470 -31.47 -5.85 -5.10
CA GLU A 470 -31.40 -5.08 -3.84
C GLU A 470 -31.55 -5.96 -2.58
N ALA A 471 -31.48 -7.28 -2.73
CA ALA A 471 -31.45 -8.18 -1.58
C ALA A 471 -30.20 -7.94 -0.73
N PRO A 472 -30.31 -8.09 0.59
CA PRO A 472 -29.13 -8.15 1.45
C PRO A 472 -28.11 -9.21 1.03
N PRO A 473 -26.81 -9.04 1.32
CA PRO A 473 -25.80 -10.04 1.03
C PRO A 473 -26.05 -11.33 1.81
N ILE A 474 -25.58 -12.47 1.28
CA ILE A 474 -25.73 -13.80 1.89
C ILE A 474 -25.17 -13.84 3.32
N SER A 475 -24.08 -13.13 3.61
CA SER A 475 -23.50 -12.99 4.95
C SER A 475 -24.52 -12.45 5.96
N LEU A 476 -25.30 -11.45 5.56
CA LEU A 476 -26.29 -10.82 6.43
C LEU A 476 -27.55 -11.69 6.60
N PHE A 477 -27.98 -12.40 5.56
CA PHE A 477 -28.98 -13.47 5.70
C PHE A 477 -28.55 -14.50 6.74
N LEU A 478 -27.31 -14.98 6.66
CA LEU A 478 -26.78 -15.98 7.59
C LEU A 478 -26.72 -15.43 9.02
N GLU A 479 -26.25 -14.19 9.21
CA GLU A 479 -26.23 -13.55 10.52
C GLU A 479 -27.62 -13.49 11.15
N TRP A 480 -28.62 -13.00 10.41
CA TRP A 480 -30.00 -12.91 10.89
C TRP A 480 -30.57 -14.29 11.21
N MET A 481 -30.37 -15.28 10.34
CA MET A 481 -30.86 -16.65 10.56
C MET A 481 -30.16 -17.34 11.73
N GLN A 482 -28.90 -17.01 12.04
CA GLN A 482 -28.20 -17.50 13.23
C GLN A 482 -28.73 -16.86 14.52
N ARG A 483 -29.06 -15.56 14.46
CA ARG A 483 -29.68 -14.82 15.58
C ARG A 483 -31.13 -15.25 15.82
N HIS A 484 -31.86 -15.55 14.75
CA HIS A 484 -33.28 -15.91 14.72
C HIS A 484 -33.49 -17.24 13.96
N PRO A 485 -33.33 -18.41 14.62
CA PRO A 485 -33.41 -19.72 13.99
C PRO A 485 -34.75 -20.07 13.32
N GLU A 486 -35.80 -19.31 13.62
CA GLU A 486 -37.12 -19.41 13.01
C GLU A 486 -37.15 -18.91 11.56
N LEU A 487 -36.20 -18.05 11.18
CA LEU A 487 -36.09 -17.54 9.83
C LEU A 487 -35.68 -18.63 8.85
N LYS A 488 -36.28 -18.57 7.65
CA LYS A 488 -35.91 -19.40 6.51
C LYS A 488 -35.55 -18.54 5.31
N ALA A 489 -34.69 -19.07 4.45
CA ALA A 489 -34.35 -18.43 3.19
C ALA A 489 -34.82 -19.25 1.99
N GLY A 490 -35.08 -18.55 0.90
CA GLY A 490 -35.39 -19.11 -0.41
C GLY A 490 -34.59 -18.43 -1.51
N GLY A 491 -34.55 -19.07 -2.67
CA GLY A 491 -33.70 -18.59 -3.75
C GLY A 491 -33.76 -19.46 -5.00
N TYR A 492 -32.73 -19.32 -5.82
CA TYR A 492 -32.55 -20.12 -7.02
C TYR A 492 -31.09 -20.52 -7.26
N LEU A 493 -30.93 -21.58 -8.04
CA LEU A 493 -29.66 -22.14 -8.49
C LEU A 493 -29.53 -21.95 -9.98
N ILE A 494 -28.33 -21.58 -10.40
CA ILE A 494 -27.89 -21.69 -11.79
C ILE A 494 -27.09 -23.00 -11.95
N PRO A 495 -27.31 -23.79 -13.02
CA PRO A 495 -26.63 -25.06 -13.22
C PRO A 495 -25.14 -24.88 -13.59
N PRO A 496 -24.26 -25.85 -13.28
CA PRO A 496 -22.82 -25.77 -13.61
C PRO A 496 -22.52 -25.67 -15.11
N SER A 497 -23.48 -26.03 -15.96
CA SER A 497 -23.37 -25.91 -17.42
C SER A 497 -23.40 -24.46 -17.90
N ARG A 498 -23.87 -23.52 -17.07
CA ARG A 498 -23.89 -22.09 -17.40
C ARG A 498 -22.62 -21.39 -16.90
N PRO A 499 -22.10 -20.39 -17.65
CA PRO A 499 -20.93 -19.62 -17.22
C PRO A 499 -21.12 -18.92 -15.87
N ASP A 500 -22.34 -18.45 -15.59
CA ASP A 500 -22.72 -17.71 -14.40
C ASP A 500 -23.26 -18.61 -13.27
N TYR A 501 -22.80 -19.87 -13.21
CA TYR A 501 -23.10 -20.82 -12.13
C TYR A 501 -23.03 -20.16 -10.76
N ARG A 502 -24.15 -20.15 -10.02
CA ARG A 502 -24.24 -19.53 -8.69
C ARG A 502 -25.43 -20.06 -7.92
N LEU A 503 -25.47 -19.71 -6.65
CA LEU A 503 -26.65 -19.75 -5.80
C LEU A 503 -26.97 -18.31 -5.41
N SER A 504 -28.23 -17.92 -5.52
CA SER A 504 -28.69 -16.59 -5.12
C SER A 504 -29.85 -16.74 -4.14
N LEU A 505 -29.80 -15.97 -3.06
CA LEU A 505 -30.92 -15.81 -2.14
C LEU A 505 -31.76 -14.63 -2.58
N ASP A 506 -33.07 -14.81 -2.61
CA ASP A 506 -34.00 -13.78 -3.03
C ASP A 506 -35.27 -13.74 -2.16
N THR A 507 -35.32 -14.53 -1.09
CA THR A 507 -36.48 -14.61 -0.22
C THR A 507 -36.03 -14.84 1.23
N LEU A 508 -36.61 -14.09 2.18
CA LEU A 508 -36.53 -14.34 3.62
C LEU A 508 -37.94 -14.49 4.18
N THR A 509 -38.19 -15.54 4.96
CA THR A 509 -39.51 -15.86 5.50
C THR A 509 -39.48 -16.16 6.99
N LEU A 510 -40.57 -15.81 7.65
CA LEU A 510 -40.97 -16.24 8.99
C LEU A 510 -42.42 -16.72 8.90
N ASP A 511 -42.69 -18.00 9.10
CA ASP A 511 -44.04 -18.55 8.87
C ASP A 511 -45.03 -18.29 10.02
N ASP A 512 -44.53 -18.15 11.25
CA ASP A 512 -45.38 -18.00 12.44
C ASP A 512 -44.74 -17.06 13.48
N LEU A 513 -45.07 -15.77 13.37
CA LEU A 513 -44.64 -14.75 14.34
C LEU A 513 -45.26 -14.98 15.74
N GLU A 514 -46.45 -15.58 15.85
CA GLU A 514 -47.05 -15.88 17.16
C GLU A 514 -46.34 -17.01 17.91
N GLY A 515 -45.68 -17.91 17.17
CA GLY A 515 -44.81 -18.94 17.73
C GLY A 515 -43.52 -18.40 18.34
N VAL A 516 -43.08 -17.19 17.97
CA VAL A 516 -41.84 -16.58 18.48
C VAL A 516 -42.05 -16.05 19.91
N PRO A 517 -41.07 -16.20 20.83
CA PRO A 517 -41.12 -15.56 22.16
C PRO A 517 -41.36 -14.06 22.08
N ARG A 518 -42.19 -13.54 22.98
CA ARG A 518 -42.66 -12.15 22.94
C ARG A 518 -41.51 -11.14 22.96
N GLU A 519 -40.43 -11.43 23.68
CA GLU A 519 -39.25 -10.56 23.74
C GLU A 519 -38.50 -10.37 22.41
N ARG A 520 -38.70 -11.25 21.41
CA ARG A 520 -38.04 -11.18 20.09
C ARG A 520 -38.96 -10.72 18.95
N ARG A 521 -40.27 -10.60 19.19
CA ARG A 521 -41.23 -10.26 18.12
C ARG A 521 -41.02 -8.87 17.57
N GLU A 522 -40.83 -7.90 18.46
CA GLU A 522 -40.61 -6.50 18.09
C GLU A 522 -39.36 -6.36 17.20
N GLU A 523 -38.26 -7.01 17.57
CA GLU A 523 -37.02 -7.03 16.76
C GLU A 523 -37.25 -7.64 15.36
N LEU A 524 -38.02 -8.74 15.26
CA LEU A 524 -38.33 -9.35 13.97
C LEU A 524 -39.29 -8.51 13.12
N GLU A 525 -40.27 -7.85 13.75
CA GLU A 525 -41.17 -6.91 13.07
C GLU A 525 -40.37 -5.73 12.50
N GLU A 526 -39.50 -5.10 13.31
CA GLU A 526 -38.61 -4.02 12.89
C GLU A 526 -37.67 -4.45 11.75
N LEU A 527 -37.07 -5.65 11.86
CA LEU A 527 -36.23 -6.21 10.80
C LEU A 527 -37.01 -6.35 9.49
N PHE A 528 -38.21 -6.93 9.52
CA PHE A 528 -39.02 -7.11 8.32
C PHE A 528 -39.56 -5.79 7.78
N GLU A 529 -39.86 -4.80 8.63
CA GLU A 529 -40.21 -3.46 8.20
C GLU A 529 -39.05 -2.80 7.44
N ALA A 530 -37.84 -2.83 8.00
CA ALA A 530 -36.64 -2.33 7.34
C ALA A 530 -36.32 -3.05 6.01
N LEU A 531 -36.46 -4.38 5.96
CA LEU A 531 -36.32 -5.16 4.72
C LEU A 531 -37.39 -4.81 3.68
N GLY A 532 -38.54 -4.29 4.10
CA GLY A 532 -39.60 -3.83 3.21
C GLY A 532 -39.20 -2.62 2.36
N GLU A 533 -38.17 -1.87 2.76
CA GLU A 533 -37.69 -0.70 2.01
C GLU A 533 -36.99 -1.09 0.70
N THR A 534 -36.37 -2.27 0.65
CA THR A 534 -35.64 -2.77 -0.54
C THR A 534 -36.31 -3.96 -1.22
N ALA A 535 -37.23 -4.65 -0.53
CA ALA A 535 -37.94 -5.80 -1.10
C ALA A 535 -38.89 -5.39 -2.24
N THR A 536 -38.86 -6.14 -3.34
CA THR A 536 -39.72 -5.86 -4.50
C THR A 536 -41.20 -6.04 -4.18
N ASN A 537 -41.54 -6.99 -3.31
CA ASN A 537 -42.86 -6.98 -2.70
C ASN A 537 -42.84 -7.48 -1.25
N VAL A 538 -43.98 -7.32 -0.60
CA VAL A 538 -44.21 -7.63 0.80
C VAL A 538 -45.53 -8.37 0.89
N GLU A 539 -45.52 -9.58 1.48
CA GLU A 539 -46.73 -10.39 1.65
C GLU A 539 -46.93 -10.71 3.13
N PRO A 540 -47.75 -9.92 3.84
CA PRO A 540 -48.22 -10.28 5.17
C PRO A 540 -49.46 -11.18 5.03
N GLU A 541 -49.29 -12.50 5.13
CA GLU A 541 -50.39 -13.45 5.24
C GLU A 541 -50.58 -13.87 6.70
N GLY A 542 -51.47 -13.15 7.41
CA GLY A 542 -51.73 -13.41 8.83
C GLY A 542 -50.51 -13.08 9.68
N TYR A 543 -49.90 -14.11 10.28
CA TYR A 543 -48.69 -14.00 11.11
C TYR A 543 -47.41 -14.39 10.37
N ALA A 544 -47.51 -14.70 9.06
CA ALA A 544 -46.35 -14.94 8.23
C ALA A 544 -45.78 -13.61 7.71
N LEU A 545 -44.46 -13.45 7.85
CA LEU A 545 -43.72 -12.32 7.29
C LEU A 545 -42.85 -12.84 6.13
N ARG A 546 -43.03 -12.27 4.93
CA ARG A 546 -42.26 -12.63 3.74
C ARG A 546 -41.73 -11.41 3.00
N ARG A 547 -40.48 -11.50 2.55
CA ARG A 547 -39.82 -10.51 1.68
C ARG A 547 -39.17 -11.23 0.51
N TRP A 548 -39.31 -10.67 -0.69
CA TRP A 548 -38.77 -11.20 -1.95
C TRP A 548 -38.15 -10.09 -2.81
N TRP A 549 -37.06 -10.41 -3.50
CA TRP A 549 -36.34 -9.49 -4.40
C TRP A 549 -36.26 -10.11 -5.79
N THR A 550 -37.05 -9.62 -6.75
CA THR A 550 -37.16 -10.24 -8.10
C THR A 550 -36.36 -9.52 -9.15
#